data_AF-A0A8J6WI45-F1
#
_entry.id   AF-A0A8J6WI45-F1
#
_cell.length_a   1.000
_cell.length_b   1.000
_cell.length_c   1.000
_cell.angle_alpha   90.00
_cell.angle_beta   90.00
_cell.angle_gamma   90.00
#
_symmetry.space_group_name_H-M   'P 1'
#
loop_
_entity.id
_entity.type
_entity.pdbx_description
1 polymer ?
#
loop_
_entity_poly.entity_id
_entity_poly.type
_entity_poly.pdbx_seq_one_letter_code
_entity_poly.pdbx_strand_id
1 'polypeptide(L)'
;MGVFSGKSLQQGKYVVEQELGRGGFGITYKARNTVLAQAVVLKTINDALRQEPQFEEHQRHFQDEAKRLARYSHWVVDTAHVVSS
;
A
#
# COMPACT_ATOMS: atom_id res chain seq x y z
N MET A 1 1.31 19.79 1.94
CA MET A 1 1.09 18.84 3.06
C MET A 1 0.06 17.81 2.59
N GLY A 2 0.48 16.58 2.31
CA GLY A 2 -0.41 15.54 1.78
C GLY A 2 -1.42 15.07 2.83
N VAL A 3 -2.66 14.83 2.40
CA VAL A 3 -3.88 14.59 3.22
C VAL A 3 -3.79 13.36 4.16
N PHE A 4 -2.70 12.60 4.14
CA PHE A 4 -2.57 11.32 4.85
C PHE A 4 -1.35 11.21 5.80
N SER A 5 -0.53 12.25 5.95
CA SER A 5 0.63 12.20 6.86
C SER A 5 0.18 12.02 8.31
N GLY A 6 0.64 10.96 8.98
CA GLY A 6 0.28 10.61 10.35
C GLY A 6 -0.92 9.67 10.50
N LYS A 7 -1.57 9.27 9.40
CA LYS A 7 -2.69 8.31 9.46
C LYS A 7 -2.18 6.91 9.81
N SER A 8 -2.78 6.30 10.83
CA SER A 8 -2.53 4.92 11.22
C SER A 8 -3.45 3.96 10.46
N LEU A 9 -2.89 2.88 9.93
CA LEU A 9 -3.57 1.82 9.19
C LEU A 9 -3.38 0.47 9.88
N GLN A 10 -4.32 -0.45 9.65
CA GLN A 10 -4.35 -1.80 10.28
C GLN A 10 -4.10 -1.73 11.79
N GLN A 11 -4.95 -1.00 12.51
CA GLN A 11 -4.85 -0.85 13.97
C GLN A 11 -3.49 -0.30 14.44
N GLY A 12 -2.85 0.55 13.63
CA GLY A 12 -1.57 1.19 13.98
C GLY A 12 -0.33 0.41 13.59
N LYS A 13 -0.46 -0.73 12.90
CA LYS A 13 0.68 -1.47 12.34
C LYS A 13 1.47 -0.62 11.34
N TYR A 14 0.81 0.27 10.61
CA TYR A 14 1.48 1.19 9.70
C TYR A 14 1.11 2.64 9.97
N VAL A 15 2.12 3.51 9.99
CA VAL A 15 1.94 4.96 10.04
C VAL A 15 2.34 5.54 8.69
N VAL A 16 1.38 6.14 7.98
CA VAL A 16 1.64 6.79 6.69
C VAL A 16 2.49 8.04 6.91
N GLU A 17 3.58 8.14 6.17
CA GLU A 17 4.51 9.28 6.23
C GLU A 17 4.28 10.22 5.05
N GLN A 18 4.15 9.67 3.84
CA GLN A 18 4.09 10.46 2.62
C GLN A 18 3.36 9.71 1.50
N GLU A 19 2.59 10.42 0.69
CA GLU A 19 2.11 9.91 -0.60
C GLU A 19 3.24 9.99 -1.64
N LEU A 20 3.55 8.86 -2.27
CA LEU A 20 4.58 8.76 -3.31
C LEU A 20 3.99 8.92 -4.72
N GLY A 21 2.71 8.62 -4.92
CA GLY A 21 2.03 8.84 -6.18
C GLY A 21 0.62 8.24 -6.24
N ARG A 22 -0.15 8.67 -7.24
CA ARG A 22 -1.48 8.13 -7.58
C ARG A 22 -1.51 7.66 -9.02
N GLY A 23 -2.15 6.53 -9.26
CA GLY A 23 -2.40 6.01 -10.61
C GLY A 23 -3.76 5.31 -10.69
N GLY A 24 -4.07 4.74 -11.85
CA GLY A 24 -5.36 4.06 -12.08
C GLY A 24 -5.68 2.96 -11.06
N PHE A 25 -4.64 2.29 -10.53
CA PHE A 25 -4.79 1.23 -9.53
C PHE A 25 -5.06 1.72 -8.10
N GLY A 26 -4.74 2.98 -7.79
CA GLY A 26 -4.88 3.54 -6.45
C GLY A 26 -3.68 4.40 -6.05
N ILE A 27 -3.39 4.45 -4.75
CA ILE A 27 -2.41 5.38 -4.18
C ILE A 27 -1.25 4.62 -3.57
N THR A 28 -0.04 5.09 -3.82
CA THR A 28 1.20 4.58 -3.25
C THR A 28 1.68 5.53 -2.16
N TYR A 29 2.04 4.99 -1.00
CA TYR A 29 2.52 5.71 0.18
C TYR A 29 3.85 5.14 0.65
N LYS A 30 4.68 6.02 1.20
CA LYS A 30 5.72 5.67 2.17
C LYS A 30 5.08 5.62 3.55
N ALA A 31 5.35 4.56 4.29
CA ALA A 31 4.88 4.38 5.65
C ALA A 31 5.98 3.75 6.52
N ARG A 32 5.76 3.76 7.83
CA ARG A 32 6.58 3.03 8.79
C ARG A 32 5.76 1.88 9.37
N ASN A 33 6.27 0.65 9.25
CA ASN A 33 5.76 -0.49 10.00
C ASN A 33 6.21 -0.34 11.46
N THR A 34 5.27 -0.22 12.38
CA THR A 34 5.55 0.06 13.80
C THR A 34 6.03 -1.16 14.56
N VAL A 35 5.67 -2.38 14.11
CA VAL A 35 6.10 -3.64 14.71
C VAL A 35 7.55 -3.95 14.37
N LEU A 36 7.92 -3.74 13.10
CA LEU A 36 9.28 -4.01 12.62
C LEU A 36 10.20 -2.78 12.69
N ALA A 37 9.65 -1.60 13.03
CA ALA A 37 10.34 -0.31 13.00
C ALA A 37 11.02 0.02 11.66
N GLN A 38 10.44 -0.43 10.55
CA GLN A 38 11.01 -0.33 9.20
C GLN A 38 10.18 0.56 8.28
N ALA A 39 10.86 1.26 7.37
CA ALA A 39 10.19 1.95 6.28
C ALA A 39 9.64 0.94 5.27
N VAL A 40 8.39 1.13 4.88
CA VAL A 40 7.68 0.29 3.91
C VAL A 40 7.00 1.16 2.86
N VAL A 41 6.77 0.59 1.68
CA VAL A 41 5.88 1.16 0.68
C VAL A 41 4.54 0.46 0.81
N LEU A 42 3.47 1.22 1.04
CA LEU A 42 2.09 0.74 0.99
C LEU A 42 1.47 1.18 -0.32
N LYS A 43 0.71 0.31 -0.96
CA LYS A 43 -0.09 0.68 -2.12
C LYS A 43 -1.53 0.26 -1.83
N THR A 44 -2.50 1.10 -2.14
CA THR A 44 -3.92 0.83 -1.95
C THR A 44 -4.57 0.50 -3.30
N ILE A 45 -5.60 -0.33 -3.28
CA ILE A 45 -6.45 -0.56 -4.45
C ILE A 45 -7.66 0.38 -4.38
N ASN A 46 -7.97 1.06 -5.47
CA ASN A 46 -9.16 1.90 -5.60
C ASN A 46 -10.44 1.07 -5.49
N ASP A 47 -11.46 1.55 -4.78
CA ASP A 47 -12.75 0.87 -4.62
C ASP A 47 -13.48 0.64 -5.96
N ALA A 48 -13.26 1.51 -6.96
CA ALA A 48 -13.79 1.31 -8.30
C ALA A 48 -13.30 -0.01 -8.93
N LEU A 49 -12.03 -0.36 -8.70
CA LEU A 49 -11.44 -1.60 -9.21
C LEU A 49 -11.87 -2.84 -8.42
N ARG A 50 -12.39 -2.67 -7.19
CA ARG A 50 -12.94 -3.78 -6.41
C ARG A 50 -14.23 -4.33 -7.01
N GLN A 51 -14.95 -3.53 -7.77
CA GLN A 51 -16.22 -3.94 -8.38
C GLN A 51 -16.04 -4.53 -9.78
N GLU A 52 -14.81 -4.55 -10.31
CA GLU A 52 -14.55 -5.14 -11.61
C GLU A 52 -14.48 -6.68 -11.51
N PRO A 53 -15.03 -7.41 -12.49
CA PRO A 53 -14.96 -8.88 -12.53
C PRO A 53 -13.54 -9.44 -12.44
N GLN A 54 -12.55 -8.66 -12.88
CA GLN A 54 -11.12 -9.01 -12.91
C GLN A 54 -10.37 -8.60 -11.63
N PHE A 55 -11.06 -8.18 -10.56
CA PHE A 55 -10.42 -7.73 -9.33
C PHE A 55 -9.40 -8.72 -8.77
N GLU A 56 -9.68 -10.03 -8.79
CA GLU A 56 -8.74 -11.05 -8.31
C GLU A 56 -7.44 -11.08 -9.11
N GLU A 57 -7.52 -10.88 -10.43
CA GLU A 57 -6.35 -10.82 -11.31
C GLU A 57 -5.52 -9.57 -11.00
N HIS A 58 -6.17 -8.41 -10.87
CA HIS A 58 -5.51 -7.17 -10.44
C HIS A 58 -4.85 -7.29 -9.07
N GLN A 59 -5.52 -7.94 -8.11
CA GLN A 59 -4.96 -8.20 -6.79
C GLN A 59 -3.73 -9.11 -6.87
N ARG A 60 -3.74 -10.14 -7.73
CA ARG A 60 -2.60 -11.04 -7.93
C ARG A 60 -1.41 -10.31 -8.57
N HIS A 61 -1.62 -9.56 -9.65
CA HIS A 61 -0.56 -8.76 -10.28
C HIS A 61 0.08 -7.77 -9.30
N PHE A 62 -0.75 -7.16 -8.45
CA PHE A 62 -0.30 -6.24 -7.43
C PHE A 62 0.60 -6.91 -6.38
N GLN A 63 0.19 -8.07 -5.88
CA GLN A 63 1.01 -8.85 -4.94
C GLN A 63 2.31 -9.31 -5.59
N ASP A 64 2.27 -9.70 -6.87
CA ASP A 64 3.47 -10.13 -7.59
C ASP A 64 4.44 -8.96 -7.83
N GLU A 65 3.94 -7.77 -8.13
CA GLU A 65 4.74 -6.55 -8.23
C GLU A 65 5.39 -6.20 -6.89
N ALA A 66 4.63 -6.24 -5.79
CA ALA A 66 5.14 -6.00 -4.45
C ALA A 66 6.24 -7.02 -4.06
N LYS A 67 6.03 -8.31 -4.33
CA LYS A 67 7.01 -9.37 -4.09
C LYS A 67 8.27 -9.16 -4.95
N ARG A 68 8.13 -8.78 -6.22
CA ARG A 68 9.27 -8.50 -7.10
C ARG A 68 10.08 -7.33 -6.55
N LEU A 69 9.45 -6.24 -6.17
CA LEU A 69 10.13 -5.06 -5.62
C LEU A 69 10.84 -5.36 -4.29
N ALA A 70 10.21 -6.15 -3.41
CA ALA A 70 10.81 -6.60 -2.15
C ALA A 70 12.07 -7.47 -2.35
N ARG A 71 12.22 -8.15 -3.50
CA ARG A 71 13.42 -8.96 -3.79
C ARG A 71 14.62 -8.13 -4.25
N TYR A 72 14.40 -6.92 -4.77
CA TYR A 72 15.45 -6.08 -5.34
C TYR A 72 15.82 -4.86 -4.49
N SER A 73 15.11 -4.60 -3.39
CA SER A 73 15.36 -3.44 -2.53
C SER A 73 15.60 -3.83 -1.07
N HIS A 74 16.43 -3.06 -0.37
CA HIS A 74 16.48 -3.05 1.10
C HIS A 74 15.16 -2.55 1.73
N TRP A 75 14.20 -2.12 0.91
CA TRP A 75 12.89 -1.65 1.30
C TRP A 75 11.89 -2.81 1.25
N VAL A 76 11.29 -3.13 2.39
CA VAL A 76 10.21 -4.12 2.46
C VAL A 76 8.94 -3.48 1.89
N VAL A 77 8.45 -3.98 0.77
CA VAL A 77 7.13 -3.57 0.25
C VAL A 77 6.08 -4.40 0.97
N ASP A 78 5.21 -3.74 1.72
CA ASP A 78 4.16 -4.39 2.50
C ASP A 78 2.79 -4.03 1.93
N THR A 79 1.96 -5.03 1.69
CA THR A 79 0.65 -4.82 1.07
C THR A 79 -0.39 -4.63 2.16
N ALA A 80 -0.78 -3.37 2.38
CA ALA A 80 -1.90 -3.07 3.25
C ALA A 80 -3.19 -2.91 2.43
N HIS A 81 -4.12 -3.85 2.59
CA HIS A 81 -5.52 -3.59 2.23
C HIS A 81 -6.09 -2.60 3.25
N VAL A 82 -6.19 -1.33 2.85
CA VAL A 82 -7.00 -0.36 3.57
C VAL A 82 -8.42 -0.47 3.02
N VAL A 83 -9.34 -0.98 3.82
CA VAL A 83 -10.77 -0.83 3.55
C VAL A 83 -11.16 0.47 4.24
N SER A 84 -11.51 1.51 3.48
CA SER A 84 -12.20 2.64 4.08
C SER A 84 -13.59 2.15 4.48
N SER A 85 -13.82 2.03 5.78
CA SER A 85 -15.16 2.12 6.35
C SER A 85 -15.70 3.53 6.21
#